data_AF-A0A7W0K1P6-F1
#
_entry.id   AF-A0A7W0K1P6-F1
#
_cell.length_a   1.000
_cell.length_b   1.000
_cell.length_c   1.000
_cell.angle_alpha   90.00
_cell.angle_beta   90.00
_cell.angle_gamma   90.00
#
_symmetry.space_group_name_H-M   'P 1'
#
loop_
_entity.id
_entity.type
_entity.pdbx_description
1 polymer ?
#
loop_
_entity_poly.entity_id
_entity_poly.type
_entity_poly.pdbx_seq_one_letter_code
_entity_poly.pdbx_strand_id
1 'polypeptide(L)'
;MTILGEALSYLFDGANWSGNQGIGVCLIQQLLLTVTALAVAVLVGLPLALWAGHTGRGGFLAINISNVGRAVPVFAVLLVLALSDPVGSEEFGPYGRAGLATLIALVLFALPPLITNAYVGMREVDRDIVEASRGMGMSGPGMFR
;
A
#
# COMPACT_ATOMS: atom_id res chain seq x y z
N MET A 1 11.07 -38.63 0.31
CA MET A 1 11.52 -37.31 -0.18
C MET A 1 10.88 -36.28 0.72
N THR A 2 11.66 -35.42 1.37
CA THR A 2 11.12 -34.37 2.25
C THR A 2 10.77 -33.15 1.39
N ILE A 3 9.67 -32.46 1.70
CA ILE A 3 9.24 -31.22 1.01
C ILE A 3 10.40 -30.21 0.92
N LEU A 4 11.25 -30.18 1.94
CA LEU A 4 12.45 -29.33 1.98
C LEU A 4 13.45 -29.67 0.86
N GLY A 5 13.68 -30.96 0.58
CA GLY A 5 14.58 -31.39 -0.48
C GLY A 5 14.06 -31.03 -1.87
N GLU A 6 12.75 -31.15 -2.08
CA GLU A 6 12.08 -30.74 -3.33
C GLU A 6 12.18 -29.24 -3.55
N ALA A 7 11.88 -28.43 -2.51
CA ALA A 7 12.00 -26.97 -2.58
C ALA A 7 13.44 -26.52 -2.90
N LEU A 8 14.44 -27.14 -2.29
CA LEU A 8 15.85 -26.84 -2.58
C LEU A 8 16.22 -27.22 -4.01
N SER A 9 15.79 -28.40 -4.47
CA SER A 9 16.05 -28.81 -5.86
C SER A 9 15.40 -27.87 -6.88
N TYR A 10 14.17 -27.40 -6.60
CA TYR A 10 13.47 -26.43 -7.44
C TYR A 10 14.20 -25.09 -7.51
N LEU A 11 14.69 -24.58 -6.37
CA LEU A 11 15.40 -23.31 -6.30
C LEU A 11 16.79 -23.36 -6.94
N PHE A 12 17.50 -24.49 -6.86
CA PHE A 12 18.84 -24.64 -7.44
C PHE A 12 18.84 -25.10 -8.90
N ASP A 13 17.69 -25.49 -9.45
CA ASP A 13 17.55 -25.81 -10.86
C ASP A 13 17.43 -24.52 -11.69
N GLY A 14 18.45 -24.25 -12.51
CA GLY A 14 18.52 -23.09 -13.38
C GLY A 14 17.38 -22.99 -14.39
N ALA A 15 16.70 -24.10 -14.71
CA ALA A 15 15.54 -24.09 -15.59
C ALA A 15 14.39 -23.25 -14.99
N ASN A 16 14.18 -23.31 -13.68
CA ASN A 16 13.09 -22.60 -12.97
C ASN A 16 13.32 -21.08 -12.86
N TRP A 17 14.54 -20.61 -13.12
CA TRP A 17 14.87 -19.19 -13.13
C TRP A 17 14.59 -18.53 -14.48
N SER A 18 14.49 -19.31 -15.54
CA SER A 18 14.32 -18.84 -16.91
C SER A 18 12.90 -19.05 -17.43
N GLY A 19 12.52 -18.33 -18.48
CA GLY A 19 11.20 -18.43 -19.10
C GLY A 19 10.17 -17.42 -18.57
N ASN A 20 8.99 -17.41 -19.19
CA ASN A 20 7.95 -16.40 -18.94
C ASN A 20 7.31 -16.48 -17.54
N GLN A 21 7.49 -17.59 -16.84
CA GLN A 21 7.06 -17.82 -15.46
C GLN A 21 8.24 -18.18 -14.54
N GLY A 22 9.46 -17.84 -14.96
CA GLY A 22 10.64 -18.06 -14.14
C GLY A 22 10.60 -17.20 -12.87
N ILE A 23 11.26 -17.66 -11.81
CA ILE A 23 11.29 -16.99 -10.50
C ILE A 23 11.67 -15.51 -10.62
N GLY A 24 12.63 -15.18 -11.48
CA GLY A 24 13.07 -13.79 -11.71
C GLY A 24 11.98 -12.89 -12.30
N VAL A 25 11.19 -13.40 -13.26
CA VAL A 25 10.09 -12.64 -13.87
C VAL A 25 8.99 -12.40 -12.85
N CYS A 26 8.59 -13.45 -12.11
CA CYS A 26 7.59 -13.33 -11.05
C CYS A 26 8.02 -12.36 -9.94
N LEU A 27 9.31 -12.36 -9.56
CA LEU A 27 9.84 -11.42 -8.58
C LEU A 27 9.75 -9.97 -9.06
N ILE A 28 10.11 -9.71 -10.31
CA ILE A 28 9.99 -8.37 -10.92
C ILE A 28 8.52 -7.95 -10.98
N GLN A 29 7.62 -8.84 -11.40
CA GLN A 29 6.18 -8.56 -11.42
C GLN A 29 5.65 -8.21 -10.03
N GLN A 30 6.03 -8.97 -9.00
CA GLN A 30 5.63 -8.71 -7.62
C GLN A 30 6.18 -7.36 -7.11
N LEU A 31 7.44 -7.04 -7.42
CA LEU A 31 8.03 -5.75 -7.08
C LEU A 31 7.29 -4.59 -7.74
N LEU A 32 7.01 -4.70 -9.05
CA LEU A 32 6.25 -3.69 -9.79
C LEU A 32 4.84 -3.50 -9.22
N LEU A 33 4.11 -4.58 -8.96
CA LEU A 33 2.80 -4.54 -8.33
C LEU A 33 2.84 -3.81 -6.98
N THR A 34 3.80 -4.18 -6.13
CA THR A 34 3.92 -3.65 -4.77
C THR A 34 4.29 -2.18 -4.77
N VAL A 35 5.29 -1.79 -5.56
CA VAL A 35 5.76 -0.39 -5.66
C VAL A 35 4.69 0.50 -6.27
N THR A 36 4.03 0.07 -7.35
CA THR A 36 2.95 0.85 -7.97
C THR A 36 1.78 1.02 -7.02
N ALA A 37 1.31 -0.06 -6.37
CA ALA A 37 0.21 0.03 -5.41
C ALA A 37 0.56 0.95 -4.23
N LEU A 38 1.77 0.85 -3.70
CA LEU A 38 2.23 1.72 -2.63
C LEU A 38 2.31 3.18 -3.08
N ALA A 39 2.86 3.46 -4.26
CA ALA A 39 2.95 4.82 -4.80
C ALA A 39 1.57 5.45 -4.94
N VAL A 40 0.59 4.71 -5.47
CA VAL A 40 -0.80 5.18 -5.57
C VAL A 40 -1.41 5.41 -4.19
N ALA A 41 -1.23 4.47 -3.25
CA ALA A 41 -1.73 4.61 -1.89
C ALA A 41 -1.11 5.81 -1.16
N VAL A 42 0.18 6.09 -1.36
CA VAL A 42 0.85 7.28 -0.83
C VAL A 42 0.30 8.55 -1.48
N LEU A 43 0.17 8.59 -2.80
CA LEU A 43 -0.33 9.76 -3.53
C LEU A 43 -1.74 10.17 -3.09
N VAL A 44 -2.60 9.20 -2.75
CA VAL A 44 -3.97 9.47 -2.31
C VAL A 44 -4.09 9.59 -0.79
N GLY A 45 -3.54 8.63 -0.06
CA GLY A 45 -3.71 8.52 1.39
C GLY A 45 -2.86 9.49 2.20
N LEU A 46 -1.63 9.77 1.77
CA LEU A 46 -0.73 10.63 2.52
C LEU A 46 -1.23 12.08 2.58
N PRO A 47 -1.63 12.74 1.47
CA PRO A 47 -2.18 14.09 1.54
C PRO A 47 -3.42 14.19 2.42
N LEU A 48 -4.33 13.20 2.32
CA LEU A 48 -5.54 13.14 3.15
C LEU A 48 -5.20 13.04 4.64
N ALA A 49 -4.25 12.16 4.99
CA ALA A 49 -3.84 11.96 6.37
C ALA A 49 -3.12 13.18 6.95
N LEU A 50 -2.22 13.79 6.18
CA LEU A 50 -1.49 15.00 6.57
C LEU A 50 -2.44 16.19 6.78
N TRP A 51 -3.40 16.39 5.87
CA TRP A 51 -4.40 17.46 5.99
C TRP A 51 -5.32 17.27 7.20
N ALA A 52 -5.79 16.04 7.43
CA ALA A 52 -6.61 15.70 8.60
C ALA A 52 -5.83 15.84 9.91
N GLY A 53 -4.56 15.42 9.93
CA GLY A 53 -3.66 15.54 11.07
C GLY A 53 -3.43 17.00 11.46
N HIS A 54 -3.16 17.86 10.47
CA HIS A 54 -2.90 19.28 10.67
C HIS A 54 -4.12 20.07 11.13
N THR A 55 -5.29 19.84 10.51
CA THR A 55 -6.52 20.55 10.89
C THR A 55 -7.05 20.06 12.26
N GLY A 56 -6.54 18.93 12.73
CA GLY A 56 -7.04 18.24 13.90
C GLY A 56 -8.49 17.75 13.77
N ARG A 57 -9.02 17.76 12.55
CA ARG A 57 -10.37 17.32 12.18
C ARG A 57 -10.22 16.13 11.23
N GLY A 58 -10.96 15.05 11.49
CA GLY A 58 -10.89 13.83 10.66
C GLY A 58 -10.37 12.58 11.38
N GLY A 59 -10.07 12.65 12.68
CA GLY A 59 -9.70 11.46 13.47
C GLY A 59 -10.78 10.37 13.42
N PHE A 60 -12.06 10.76 13.46
CA PHE A 60 -13.17 9.81 13.27
C PHE A 60 -13.15 9.14 11.90
N LEU A 61 -12.87 9.88 10.82
CA LEU A 61 -12.81 9.31 9.47
C LEU A 61 -11.61 8.36 9.31
N ALA A 62 -10.44 8.75 9.82
CA ALA A 62 -9.24 7.92 9.83
C ALA A 62 -9.47 6.59 10.58
N ILE A 63 -10.07 6.64 11.78
CA ILE A 63 -10.37 5.46 12.59
C ILE A 63 -11.38 4.54 11.88
N ASN A 64 -12.45 5.08 11.31
CA ASN A 64 -13.45 4.26 10.62
C ASN A 64 -12.90 3.61 9.35
N ILE A 65 -12.10 4.33 8.55
CA ILE A 65 -11.40 3.75 7.39
C ILE A 65 -10.45 2.64 7.85
N SER A 66 -9.72 2.87 8.95
CA SER A 66 -8.84 1.89 9.56
C SER A 66 -9.58 0.61 9.96
N ASN A 67 -10.70 0.77 10.66
CA ASN A 67 -11.51 -0.33 11.17
C ASN A 67 -12.13 -1.15 10.04
N VAL A 68 -12.71 -0.49 9.02
CA VAL A 68 -13.32 -1.17 7.87
C VAL A 68 -12.25 -1.89 7.06
N GLY A 69 -11.16 -1.22 6.70
CA GLY A 69 -10.12 -1.81 5.87
C GLY A 69 -9.37 -2.96 6.54
N ARG A 70 -9.25 -2.97 7.88
CA ARG A 70 -8.69 -4.10 8.62
C ARG A 70 -9.69 -5.25 8.84
N ALA A 71 -10.98 -4.97 8.82
CA ALA A 71 -12.02 -5.99 8.96
C ALA A 71 -12.24 -6.77 7.65
N VAL A 72 -11.99 -6.14 6.50
CA VAL A 72 -12.19 -6.76 5.18
C VAL A 72 -10.96 -7.60 4.78
N PRO A 73 -11.11 -8.91 4.51
CA PRO A 73 -10.01 -9.74 4.01
C PRO A 73 -9.60 -9.30 2.60
N VAL A 74 -8.32 -8.98 2.40
CA VAL A 74 -7.79 -8.55 1.09
C VAL A 74 -8.07 -9.57 0.00
N PHE A 75 -7.93 -10.85 0.32
CA PHE A 75 -8.20 -11.94 -0.61
C PHE A 75 -9.66 -11.93 -1.10
N ALA A 76 -10.62 -11.59 -0.23
CA ALA A 76 -12.03 -11.50 -0.63
C ALA A 76 -12.26 -10.35 -1.61
N VAL A 77 -11.63 -9.19 -1.37
CA VAL A 77 -11.68 -8.04 -2.29
C VAL A 77 -11.07 -8.41 -3.64
N LEU A 78 -9.89 -9.04 -3.63
CA LEU A 78 -9.22 -9.49 -4.85
C LEU A 78 -10.08 -10.47 -5.64
N LEU A 79 -10.70 -11.45 -4.97
CA LEU A 79 -11.57 -12.43 -5.63
C LEU A 79 -12.78 -11.76 -6.28
N VAL A 80 -13.46 -10.87 -5.55
CA VAL A 80 -14.62 -10.14 -6.08
C VAL A 80 -14.22 -9.29 -7.30
N LEU A 81 -13.10 -8.59 -7.22
CA LEU A 81 -12.60 -7.77 -8.33
C LEU A 81 -12.20 -8.62 -9.54
N ALA A 82 -11.46 -9.71 -9.32
CA ALA A 82 -11.00 -10.59 -10.39
C ALA A 82 -12.15 -11.33 -11.10
N LEU A 83 -13.27 -11.56 -10.42
CA LEU A 83 -14.47 -12.19 -10.99
C LEU A 83 -15.49 -11.18 -11.57
N SER A 84 -15.25 -9.87 -11.42
CA SER A 84 -16.18 -8.83 -11.87
C SER A 84 -15.83 -8.32 -13.27
N ASP A 85 -16.84 -8.13 -14.14
CA ASP A 85 -16.65 -7.85 -15.57
C ASP A 85 -16.14 -6.47 -16.02
N PRO A 86 -15.87 -5.44 -15.17
CA PRO A 86 -15.03 -4.34 -15.62
C PRO A 86 -13.55 -4.51 -15.26
N VAL A 87 -13.22 -5.37 -14.30
CA VAL A 87 -11.85 -5.53 -13.77
C VAL A 87 -11.22 -6.84 -14.22
N GLY A 88 -11.95 -7.94 -14.05
CA GLY A 88 -11.66 -9.26 -14.57
C GLY A 88 -10.34 -9.86 -14.12
N SER A 89 -10.02 -11.01 -14.71
CA SER A 89 -8.72 -11.66 -14.59
C SER A 89 -7.82 -11.41 -15.80
N GLU A 90 -8.18 -10.44 -16.64
CA GLU A 90 -7.41 -10.07 -17.83
C GLU A 90 -5.98 -9.65 -17.47
N GLU A 91 -5.06 -9.83 -18.42
CA GLU A 91 -3.70 -9.32 -18.27
C GLU A 91 -3.72 -7.80 -18.37
N PHE A 92 -3.20 -7.13 -17.34
CA PHE A 92 -3.17 -5.68 -17.27
C PHE A 92 -1.72 -5.18 -17.21
N GLY A 93 -1.25 -4.58 -18.30
CA GLY A 93 0.09 -4.01 -18.39
C GLY A 93 1.21 -4.99 -18.01
N PRO A 94 2.33 -4.54 -17.40
CA PRO A 94 3.41 -5.43 -16.96
C PRO A 94 3.07 -6.24 -15.70
N TYR A 95 1.85 -6.13 -15.18
CA TYR A 95 1.44 -6.68 -13.90
C TYR A 95 0.89 -8.12 -13.99
N GLY A 96 0.78 -8.66 -15.21
CA GLY A 96 0.31 -10.01 -15.46
C GLY A 96 -1.20 -10.17 -15.27
N ARG A 97 -1.62 -11.42 -15.09
CA ARG A 97 -3.03 -11.83 -14.98
C ARG A 97 -3.69 -11.23 -13.74
N ALA A 98 -4.90 -10.69 -13.90
CA ALA A 98 -5.63 -9.99 -12.84
C ALA A 98 -4.84 -8.81 -12.24
N GLY A 99 -3.95 -8.18 -13.01
CA GLY A 99 -3.08 -7.11 -12.55
C GLY A 99 -3.85 -5.91 -12.00
N LEU A 100 -4.94 -5.51 -12.66
CA LEU A 100 -5.79 -4.39 -12.22
C LEU A 100 -6.52 -4.71 -10.91
N ALA A 101 -7.11 -5.91 -10.81
CA ALA A 101 -7.76 -6.39 -9.58
C ALA A 101 -6.78 -6.37 -8.40
N THR A 102 -5.57 -6.90 -8.63
CA THR A 102 -4.51 -6.99 -7.62
C THR A 102 -4.04 -5.60 -7.20
N LEU A 103 -3.83 -4.67 -8.13
CA LEU A 103 -3.46 -3.30 -7.82
C LEU A 103 -4.51 -2.61 -6.95
N ILE A 104 -5.79 -2.69 -7.31
CA ILE A 104 -6.86 -2.07 -6.52
C ILE A 104 -6.91 -2.69 -5.12
N ALA A 105 -6.86 -4.01 -5.01
CA ALA A 105 -6.88 -4.71 -3.73
C ALA A 105 -5.70 -4.30 -2.84
N LEU A 106 -4.48 -4.21 -3.39
CA LEU A 106 -3.29 -3.79 -2.66
C LEU A 106 -3.35 -2.31 -2.23
N VAL A 107 -3.86 -1.41 -3.08
CA VAL A 107 -4.06 0.00 -2.72
C VAL A 107 -5.05 0.12 -1.57
N LEU A 108 -6.22 -0.52 -1.69
CA LEU A 108 -7.24 -0.51 -0.64
C LEU A 108 -6.72 -1.12 0.68
N PHE A 109 -5.86 -2.14 0.60
CA PHE A 109 -5.23 -2.72 1.77
C PHE A 109 -4.18 -1.81 2.43
N ALA A 110 -3.44 -1.04 1.63
CA ALA A 110 -2.40 -0.15 2.12
C ALA A 110 -2.96 1.14 2.76
N LEU A 111 -4.09 1.64 2.27
CA LEU A 111 -4.69 2.91 2.73
C LEU A 111 -4.99 2.96 4.25
N PRO A 112 -5.63 1.95 4.89
CA PRO A 112 -5.99 1.98 6.29
C PRO A 112 -4.79 2.19 7.25
N PRO A 113 -3.72 1.37 7.21
CA PRO A 113 -2.56 1.60 8.06
C PRO A 113 -1.79 2.86 7.66
N LEU A 114 -1.70 3.19 6.36
CA LEU A 114 -0.99 4.38 5.89
C LEU A 114 -1.61 5.66 6.43
N ILE A 115 -2.94 5.81 6.30
CA ILE A 115 -3.66 6.98 6.78
C ILE A 115 -3.59 7.08 8.30
N THR A 116 -3.79 5.95 8.99
CA THR A 116 -3.77 5.93 10.46
C THR A 116 -2.39 6.32 10.98
N ASN A 117 -1.33 5.70 10.47
CA ASN A 117 0.04 5.96 10.93
C ASN A 117 0.49 7.38 10.59
N ALA A 118 0.16 7.90 9.40
CA ALA A 118 0.49 9.28 9.04
C ALA A 118 -0.28 10.30 9.89
N TYR A 119 -1.57 10.04 10.18
CA TYR A 119 -2.37 10.91 11.06
C TYR A 119 -1.81 10.92 12.49
N VAL A 120 -1.53 9.74 13.05
CA VAL A 120 -0.98 9.61 14.41
C VAL A 120 0.41 10.24 14.48
N GLY A 121 1.29 9.97 13.51
CA GLY A 121 2.62 10.57 13.46
C GLY A 121 2.59 12.10 13.43
N MET A 122 1.63 12.69 12.70
CA MET A 122 1.42 14.16 12.71
C MET A 122 0.93 14.69 14.06
N ARG A 123 0.17 13.90 14.82
CA ARG A 123 -0.37 14.29 16.13
C ARG A 123 0.64 14.11 17.27
N GLU A 124 1.60 13.21 17.11
CA GLU A 124 2.65 12.91 18.09
C GLU A 124 3.83 13.89 18.04
N VAL A 125 3.83 14.84 17.09
CA VAL A 125 4.84 15.91 17.05
C VAL A 125 4.76 16.75 18.32
N ASP A 126 5.91 16.94 18.97
CA ASP A 126 6.02 17.69 20.22
C ASP A 126 5.53 19.14 20.04
N ARG A 127 4.74 19.61 21.01
CA ARG A 127 4.23 20.98 21.03
C ARG A 127 5.36 22.00 21.16
N ASP A 128 6.45 21.65 21.84
CA ASP A 128 7.60 22.55 22.01
C ASP A 128 8.28 22.84 20.67
N ILE A 129 8.38 21.84 19.78
CA ILE A 129 8.87 22.01 18.41
C ILE A 129 7.96 22.95 17.62
N VAL A 130 6.64 22.75 17.75
CA VAL A 130 5.63 23.59 17.08
C VAL A 130 5.69 25.04 17.59
N GLU A 131 5.84 25.25 18.89
CA GLU A 131 5.95 26.58 19.49
C GLU A 131 7.26 27.27 19.12
N ALA A 132 8.39 26.55 19.12
CA ALA A 132 9.67 27.07 18.65
C ALA A 132 9.59 27.52 17.18
N SER A 133 8.95 26.74 16.31
CA SER A 133 8.76 27.11 14.90
C SER A 133 7.91 28.37 14.74
N ARG A 134 6.84 28.53 15.54
CA ARG A 134 6.03 29.75 15.57
C ARG A 134 6.83 30.95 16.08
N GLY A 135 7.69 30.73 17.08
CA GLY A 135 8.64 31.74 17.59
C GLY A 135 9.64 32.22 16.55
N MET A 136 9.97 31.38 15.56
CA MET A 136 10.78 31.74 14.38
C MET A 136 9.97 32.44 13.27
N GLY A 137 8.69 32.75 13.50
CA GLY A 137 7.83 33.43 12.52
C GLY A 137 7.19 32.50 11.49
N MET A 138 7.30 31.18 11.64
CA MET A 138 6.64 30.22 10.75
C MET A 138 5.13 30.21 11.05
N SER A 139 4.30 30.47 10.03
CA SER A 139 2.84 30.42 10.14
C SER A 139 2.22 29.62 8.98
N GLY A 140 1.11 28.94 9.26
CA GLY A 140 0.33 28.21 8.26
C GLY A 140 1.14 27.16 7.47
N PRO A 141 1.14 27.19 6.12
CA PRO A 141 1.89 26.24 5.27
C PRO A 141 3.40 26.24 5.50
N GLY A 142 3.95 27.34 6.05
CA GLY A 142 5.38 27.42 6.38
C GLY A 142 5.80 26.40 7.44
N MET A 143 4.88 25.93 8.29
CA MET A 143 5.13 24.94 9.34
C MET A 143 5.23 23.49 8.79
N PHE A 144 4.87 23.27 7.53
CA PHE A 144 4.94 21.96 6.86
C PHE A 144 6.25 21.74 6.08
N ARG A 145 7.06 22.79 5.92
CA ARG A 145 8.28 22.80 5.11
C ARG A 145 9.53 22.61 5.95
#